data_AF-A0A1J4UWC9-F1
#
_entry.id   AF-A0A1J4UWC9-F1
#
_cell.length_a   1.000
_cell.length_b   1.000
_cell.length_c   1.000
_cell.angle_alpha   90.00
_cell.angle_beta   90.00
_cell.angle_gamma   90.00
#
_symmetry.space_group_name_H-M   'P 1'
#
loop_
_entity.id
_entity.type
_entity.pdbx_description
1 polymer ?
#
loop_
_entity_poly.entity_id
_entity_poly.type
_entity_poly.pdbx_seq_one_letter_code
_entity_poly.pdbx_strand_id
1 'polypeptide(L)'
;MDWIEYTANKVSNLNDVYGVYVLSTNQTVFYVGSGQIRERLMHHLSNSEENSCIKLKIKQLKCFFWFEEVTGGEDKRKTREEELLASYKERGLVECNQVSPR
;
A
#
# COMPACT_ATOMS: atom_id res chain seq x y z
N MET A 1 -8.56 -3.75 -12.15
CA MET A 1 -7.69 -3.00 -11.22
C MET A 1 -6.44 -2.65 -11.98
N ASP A 2 -6.17 -1.37 -12.16
CA ASP A 2 -5.03 -0.91 -12.95
C ASP A 2 -3.84 -0.69 -12.04
N TRP A 3 -2.78 -1.47 -12.26
CA TRP A 3 -1.53 -1.35 -11.51
C TRP A 3 -0.68 -0.21 -12.07
N ILE A 4 -0.22 0.67 -11.18
CA ILE A 4 0.60 1.84 -11.49
C ILE A 4 2.02 1.56 -11.03
N GLU A 5 3.02 1.87 -11.86
CA GLU A 5 4.42 1.81 -11.46
C GLU A 5 4.69 2.74 -10.27
N TYR A 6 5.29 2.18 -9.21
CA TYR A 6 5.44 2.89 -7.95
C TYR A 6 6.68 3.78 -7.95
N THR A 7 6.48 5.03 -8.36
CA THR A 7 7.52 6.08 -8.38
C THR A 7 6.99 7.36 -7.78
N ALA A 8 7.88 8.18 -7.21
CA ALA A 8 7.51 9.48 -6.64
C ALA A 8 6.75 10.37 -7.63
N ASN A 9 7.17 10.39 -8.90
CA ASN A 9 6.48 11.16 -9.95
C ASN A 9 5.04 10.66 -10.16
N LYS A 10 4.81 9.35 -10.28
CA LYS A 10 3.45 8.81 -10.47
C LYS A 10 2.56 9.07 -9.26
N VAL A 11 3.09 8.94 -8.05
CA VAL A 11 2.35 9.17 -6.79
C VAL A 11 2.02 10.65 -6.61
N SER A 12 2.95 11.56 -6.93
CA SER A 12 2.73 13.00 -6.78
C SER A 12 1.58 13.55 -7.64
N ASN A 13 1.27 12.88 -8.74
CA ASN A 13 0.18 13.25 -9.66
C ASN A 13 -1.18 12.64 -9.27
N LEU A 14 -1.26 11.88 -8.17
CA LEU A 14 -2.54 11.35 -7.71
C LEU A 14 -3.42 12.45 -7.12
N ASN A 15 -4.73 12.29 -7.32
CA ASN A 15 -5.72 13.07 -6.59
C ASN A 15 -5.66 12.77 -5.10
N ASP A 16 -6.06 13.76 -4.31
CA ASP A 16 -6.04 13.63 -2.87
C ASP A 16 -7.34 12.97 -2.37
N VAL A 17 -7.29 11.64 -2.21
CA VAL A 17 -8.43 10.81 -1.82
C VAL A 17 -8.11 9.92 -0.64
N TYR A 18 -9.15 9.54 0.10
CA TYR A 18 -9.06 8.56 1.17
C TYR A 18 -9.53 7.20 0.67
N GLY A 19 -8.79 6.14 1.02
CA GLY A 19 -9.12 4.80 0.54
C GLY A 19 -8.21 3.72 1.09
N VAL A 20 -8.12 2.63 0.33
CA VAL A 20 -7.17 1.53 0.56
C VAL A 20 -6.25 1.41 -0.64
N TYR A 21 -5.04 0.95 -0.41
CA TYR A 21 -4.03 0.69 -1.45
C TYR A 21 -3.30 -0.61 -1.19
N VAL A 22 -2.73 -1.13 -2.26
CA VAL A 22 -1.97 -2.37 -2.26
C VAL A 22 -0.66 -2.13 -2.95
N LEU A 23 0.44 -2.59 -2.34
CA LEU A 23 1.77 -2.58 -2.93
C LEU A 23 2.16 -3.99 -3.38
N SER A 24 2.78 -4.07 -4.56
CA SER A 24 3.25 -5.32 -5.12
C SER A 24 4.61 -5.20 -5.82
N THR A 25 5.27 -6.33 -6.00
CA THR A 25 6.41 -6.50 -6.92
C THR A 25 6.02 -7.48 -7.99
N ASN A 26 6.04 -7.09 -9.27
CA ASN A 26 5.88 -7.98 -10.43
C ASN A 26 4.87 -9.15 -10.21
N GLN A 27 3.68 -8.84 -9.65
CA GLN A 27 2.53 -9.72 -9.33
C GLN A 27 2.40 -10.27 -7.89
N THR A 28 3.41 -10.13 -7.04
CA THR A 28 3.34 -10.54 -5.63
C THR A 28 2.96 -9.34 -4.76
N VAL A 29 1.79 -9.41 -4.12
CA VAL A 29 1.37 -8.40 -3.13
C VAL A 29 2.17 -8.59 -1.85
N PHE A 30 2.79 -7.52 -1.37
CA PHE A 30 3.57 -7.56 -0.13
C PHE A 30 3.02 -6.63 0.95
N TYR A 31 2.15 -5.67 0.61
CA TYR A 31 1.55 -4.78 1.59
C TYR A 31 0.15 -4.32 1.18
N VAL A 32 -0.73 -4.17 2.17
CA VAL A 32 -2.03 -3.51 2.08
C VAL A 32 -2.09 -2.44 3.16
N GLY A 33 -2.64 -1.27 2.86
CA GLY A 33 -2.87 -0.22 3.86
C GLY A 33 -4.02 0.68 3.48
N SER A 34 -4.41 1.54 4.41
CA SER A 34 -5.44 2.56 4.20
C SER A 34 -4.98 3.96 4.62
N GLY A 35 -5.78 4.96 4.27
CA GLY A 35 -5.59 6.35 4.67
C GLY A 35 -5.72 7.33 3.49
N GLN A 36 -5.09 8.49 3.62
CA GLN A 36 -4.95 9.45 2.53
C GLN A 36 -3.92 8.90 1.52
N ILE A 37 -4.39 8.48 0.35
CA ILE A 37 -3.63 7.60 -0.56
C ILE A 37 -2.29 8.23 -0.96
N ARG A 38 -2.33 9.47 -1.45
CA ARG A 38 -1.12 10.16 -1.91
C ARG A 38 -0.10 10.34 -0.80
N GLU A 39 -0.55 10.78 0.39
CA GLU A 39 0.32 11.01 1.54
C GLU A 39 1.00 9.70 1.99
N ARG A 40 0.21 8.64 2.18
CA ARG A 40 0.71 7.33 2.65
C ARG A 40 1.70 6.72 1.67
N LEU A 41 1.40 6.77 0.38
CA LEU A 41 2.31 6.29 -0.67
C LEU A 41 3.60 7.13 -0.73
N MET A 42 3.51 8.46 -0.58
CA MET A 42 4.72 9.30 -0.51
C MET A 42 5.55 9.00 0.74
N HIS A 43 4.92 8.71 1.88
CA HIS A 43 5.61 8.36 3.11
C HIS A 43 6.47 7.10 2.95
N HIS A 44 5.94 6.06 2.31
CA HIS A 44 6.68 4.81 2.04
C HIS A 44 7.90 5.00 1.13
N LEU A 45 7.90 6.03 0.28
CA LEU A 45 9.06 6.41 -0.55
C LEU A 45 10.09 7.24 0.21
N SER A 46 9.74 7.75 1.40
CA SER A 46 10.59 8.64 2.18
C SER A 46 11.57 7.88 3.06
N ASN A 47 12.60 8.58 3.56
CA ASN A 47 13.52 8.00 4.53
C ASN A 47 12.88 7.70 5.89
N SER A 48 11.72 8.32 6.17
CA SER A 48 10.93 8.17 7.39
C SER A 48 10.08 6.90 7.43
N GLU A 49 10.11 6.08 6.38
CA GLU A 49 9.44 4.78 6.40
C GLU A 49 10.04 3.86 7.49
N GLU A 50 9.22 3.51 8.46
CA GLU A 50 9.60 2.69 9.62
C GLU A 50 9.50 1.19 9.32
N ASN A 51 8.61 0.78 8.41
CA ASN A 51 8.47 -0.61 7.98
C ASN A 51 9.67 -0.99 7.09
N SER A 52 10.66 -1.62 7.73
CA SER A 52 11.89 -2.07 7.07
C SER A 52 11.63 -3.02 5.90
N CYS A 53 10.55 -3.82 5.94
CA CYS A 53 10.15 -4.69 4.84
C CYS A 53 9.73 -3.87 3.61
N ILE A 54 8.83 -2.88 3.79
CA ILE A 54 8.40 -1.99 2.70
C ILE A 54 9.61 -1.23 2.13
N LYS A 55 10.42 -0.63 3.02
CA LYS A 55 11.63 0.13 2.65
C LYS A 55 12.62 -0.71 1.83
N LEU A 56 12.82 -1.96 2.21
CA LEU A 56 13.69 -2.89 1.49
C LEU A 56 13.14 -3.22 0.10
N LYS A 57 11.85 -3.55 0.00
CA LYS A 57 11.20 -3.89 -1.28
C LYS A 57 11.27 -2.73 -2.27
N ILE A 58 10.91 -1.52 -1.84
CA ILE A 58 10.93 -0.32 -2.68
C ILE A 58 12.35 0.00 -3.16
N LYS A 59 13.37 -0.17 -2.31
CA LYS A 59 14.76 0.13 -2.66
C LYS A 59 15.36 -0.87 -3.67
N GLN A 60 14.95 -2.13 -3.61
CA GLN A 60 15.61 -3.22 -4.34
C GLN A 60 14.85 -3.69 -5.58
N LEU A 61 13.54 -3.48 -5.63
CA LEU A 61 12.67 -4.10 -6.61
C LEU A 61 11.83 -3.07 -7.36
N LYS A 62 11.42 -3.43 -8.57
CA LYS A 62 10.41 -2.67 -9.30
C LYS A 62 9.04 -2.94 -8.66
N CYS A 63 8.49 -1.91 -8.03
CA CYS A 63 7.22 -1.98 -7.32
C CYS A 63 6.07 -1.37 -8.13
N PHE A 64 4.85 -1.79 -7.80
CA PHE A 64 3.61 -1.29 -8.34
C PHE A 64 2.61 -1.08 -7.22
N PHE A 65 1.61 -0.24 -7.45
CA PHE A 65 0.48 -0.09 -6.56
C PHE A 65 -0.84 0.00 -7.32
N TRP A 66 -1.92 -0.35 -6.66
CA TRP A 66 -3.26 0.10 -7.03
C TRP A 66 -3.96 0.61 -5.78
N PHE A 67 -5.01 1.39 -5.96
CA PHE A 67 -5.82 1.90 -4.87
C PHE A 67 -7.28 1.97 -5.29
N GLU A 68 -8.17 2.00 -4.31
CA GLU A 68 -9.58 2.31 -4.49
C GLU A 68 -9.98 3.38 -3.47
N GLU A 69 -10.74 4.37 -3.92
CA GLU A 69 -11.35 5.35 -3.03
C GLU A 69 -12.45 4.69 -2.21
N VAL A 70 -12.49 4.99 -0.91
CA VAL A 70 -13.50 4.46 0.01
C VAL A 70 -14.23 5.61 0.69
N THR A 71 -15.48 5.81 0.26
CA THR A 71 -16.39 6.79 0.86
C THR A 71 -17.01 6.25 2.15
N GLY A 72 -17.14 7.09 3.17
CA GLY A 72 -17.88 6.75 4.41
C GLY A 72 -17.04 6.50 5.65
N GLY A 73 -15.89 7.18 5.76
CA GLY A 73 -15.16 7.31 7.03
C GLY A 73 -14.05 6.30 7.25
N GLU A 74 -13.39 6.41 8.40
CA GLU A 74 -12.23 5.59 8.76
C GLU A 74 -12.58 4.12 8.98
N ASP A 75 -13.71 3.85 9.63
CA ASP A 75 -14.14 2.48 9.91
C ASP A 75 -14.34 1.68 8.63
N LYS A 76 -14.98 2.27 7.60
CA LYS A 76 -15.14 1.60 6.30
C LYS A 76 -13.81 1.34 5.61
N ARG A 77 -12.84 2.25 5.74
CA ARG A 77 -11.49 2.04 5.21
C ARG A 77 -10.77 0.90 5.91
N LYS A 78 -10.89 0.83 7.24
CA LYS A 78 -10.31 -0.26 8.04
C LYS A 78 -10.96 -1.61 7.71
N THR A 79 -12.28 -1.69 7.69
CA THR A 79 -12.99 -2.91 7.27
C THR A 79 -12.55 -3.34 5.87
N ARG A 80 -12.45 -2.40 4.93
CA ARG A 80 -12.02 -2.71 3.57
C ARG A 80 -10.55 -3.16 3.49
N GLU A 81 -9.68 -2.54 4.26
CA GLU A 81 -8.28 -2.97 4.41
C GLU A 81 -8.20 -4.40 4.94
N GLU A 82 -8.98 -4.74 5.97
CA GLU A 82 -9.04 -6.07 6.56
C GLU A 82 -9.55 -7.13 5.57
N GLU A 83 -10.59 -6.83 4.80
CA GLU A 83 -11.11 -7.70 3.73
C GLU A 83 -10.04 -8.00 2.67
N LEU A 84 -9.35 -6.96 2.19
CA LEU A 84 -8.27 -7.12 1.21
C LEU A 84 -7.11 -7.91 1.82
N LEU A 85 -6.71 -7.58 3.04
CA LEU A 85 -5.63 -8.25 3.74
C LEU A 85 -5.94 -9.74 3.93
N ALA A 86 -7.17 -10.10 4.33
CA ALA A 86 -7.60 -11.48 4.46
C ALA A 86 -7.50 -12.23 3.11
N SER A 87 -8.01 -11.63 2.02
CA SER A 87 -7.98 -12.23 0.68
C SER A 87 -6.56 -12.51 0.17
N TYR A 88 -5.58 -11.69 0.57
CA TYR A 88 -4.17 -11.90 0.19
C TYR A 88 -3.44 -12.85 1.16
N LYS A 89 -3.78 -12.85 2.45
CA LYS A 89 -3.21 -13.78 3.44
C LYS A 89 -3.51 -15.23 3.09
N GLU A 90 -4.73 -15.53 2.65
CA GLU A 90 -5.11 -16.89 2.21
C GLU A 90 -4.23 -17.41 1.05
N ARG A 91 -3.58 -16.51 0.32
CA ARG A 91 -2.69 -16.81 -0.80
C ARG A 91 -1.20 -16.80 -0.40
N GLY A 92 -0.89 -16.65 0.89
CA GLY A 92 0.48 -16.55 1.41
C GLY A 92 1.20 -15.25 1.03
N LEU A 93 0.45 -14.19 0.72
CA LEU A 93 0.97 -12.87 0.33
C LEU A 93 1.05 -11.94 1.56
N VAL A 94 1.36 -10.65 1.38
CA VAL A 94 1.36 -9.59 2.42
C VAL A 94 2.38 -9.73 3.55
N GLU A 95 3.59 -10.18 3.21
CA GLU A 95 4.70 -10.33 4.17
C GLU A 95 5.00 -9.06 4.99
N CYS A 96 4.89 -7.86 4.42
CA CYS A 96 5.22 -6.63 5.12
C CYS A 96 4.11 -6.16 6.09
N ASN A 97 2.90 -6.73 6.03
CA ASN A 97 1.85 -6.49 7.03
C ASN A 97 2.07 -7.27 8.33
N GLN A 98 3.03 -8.20 8.38
CA GLN A 98 3.37 -8.97 9.59
C GLN A 98 4.44 -8.30 10.46
N VAL A 99 5.08 -7.25 9.93
CA VAL A 99 6.12 -6.50 10.65
C VAL A 99 5.43 -5.40 11.44
N SER A 100 5.14 -5.65 12.72
CA SER A 100 4.68 -4.58 13.62
C SER A 100 5.76 -3.49 13.69
N PRO A 101 5.40 -2.19 13.60
CA PRO A 101 6.29 -1.14 14.06
C PRO A 101 6.58 -1.40 15.54
N ARG A 102 7.86 -1.43 15.90
CA ARG A 102 8.32 -1.57 17.29
C ARG A 102 8.10 -0.29 18.06
#